data_AF-A0AAE0AEW3-F1
#
_entry.id   AF-A0AAE0AEW3-F1
#
_cell.length_a   1.000
_cell.length_b   1.000
_cell.length_c   1.000
_cell.angle_alpha   90.00
_cell.angle_beta   90.00
_cell.angle_gamma   90.00
#
_symmetry.space_group_name_H-M   'P 1'
#
loop_
_entity.id
_entity.type
_entity.pdbx_description
1 polymer ?
#
loop_
_entity_poly.entity_id
_entity_poly.type
_entity_poly.pdbx_seq_one_letter_code
_entity_poly.pdbx_strand_id
1 'polypeptide(L)'
;MRVVGKNCQRYITDVGCIVRRFTPLQVKGWSKIPRNEVETLILCGREKFKLSTEPHVDVAIEEDMKRRYTKWHYTLHQMFLECKTVEQALANPPVENKSQRNKDNNSQIQFTHSSGTKAFSRVRWENRNPETGVLPSRIDTLKLTRYDEENKKWVDDDAKKAYVSVHLYIIRFELQHMSEDEIYDHVLGKAPSGYIRGLGVGPKPKPSFGVATRRCAQVEAVTRRAEQAEAQSVKLAEELTMVDEYRLLFRACIF
;
A
#
# COMPACT_ATOMS: atom_id res chain seq x y z
N MET A 1 -13.43 -16.95 15.73
CA MET A 1 -12.87 -15.58 15.94
C MET A 1 -11.53 -15.41 15.20
N ARG A 2 -10.95 -14.19 15.07
CA ARG A 2 -9.57 -14.01 14.56
C ARG A 2 -8.70 -13.48 15.71
N VAL A 3 -7.57 -14.15 15.98
CA VAL A 3 -6.65 -13.77 17.08
C VAL A 3 -6.06 -12.39 16.83
N VAL A 4 -6.08 -11.55 17.86
CA VAL A 4 -5.55 -10.18 17.86
C VAL A 4 -4.49 -10.00 18.95
N GLY A 5 -3.63 -8.99 18.81
CA GLY A 5 -2.61 -8.64 19.81
C GLY A 5 -1.16 -8.85 19.36
N LYS A 6 -0.21 -8.39 20.18
CA LYS A 6 1.23 -8.31 19.85
C LYS A 6 1.87 -9.65 19.44
N ASN A 7 1.37 -10.76 19.99
CA ASN A 7 1.90 -12.10 19.75
C ASN A 7 1.03 -12.96 18.82
N CYS A 8 0.00 -12.38 18.18
CA CYS A 8 -0.98 -13.14 17.41
C CYS A 8 -0.33 -13.96 16.27
N GLN A 9 0.66 -13.39 15.57
CA GLN A 9 1.33 -14.06 14.46
C GLN A 9 2.18 -15.26 14.92
N ARG A 10 2.85 -15.11 16.08
CA ARG A 10 3.63 -16.19 16.67
C ARG A 10 2.72 -17.33 17.12
N TYR A 11 1.63 -17.00 17.80
CA TYR A 11 0.58 -17.94 18.17
C TYR A 11 0.05 -18.71 16.96
N ILE A 12 -0.39 -17.99 15.92
CA ILE A 12 -0.89 -18.56 14.67
C ILE A 12 0.10 -19.55 14.05
N THR A 13 1.38 -19.19 14.04
CA THR A 13 2.44 -19.99 13.42
C THR A 13 2.64 -21.29 14.21
N ASP A 14 2.74 -21.17 15.53
CA ASP A 14 2.97 -22.30 16.43
C ASP A 14 1.78 -23.26 16.48
N VAL A 15 0.54 -22.75 16.54
CA VAL A 15 -0.67 -23.56 16.41
C VAL A 15 -0.67 -24.35 15.11
N GLY A 16 -0.28 -23.71 14.00
CA GLY A 16 -0.11 -24.40 12.72
C GLY A 16 0.94 -25.52 12.78
N CYS A 17 2.06 -25.30 13.46
CA CYS A 17 3.10 -26.32 13.64
C CYS A 17 2.64 -27.47 14.53
N ILE A 18 1.90 -27.19 15.62
CA ILE A 18 1.31 -28.21 16.50
C ILE A 18 0.38 -29.11 15.69
N VAL A 19 -0.56 -28.50 14.94
CA VAL A 19 -1.48 -29.24 14.08
C VAL A 19 -0.72 -30.14 13.10
N ARG A 20 0.20 -29.58 12.29
CA ARG A 20 0.92 -30.38 11.28
C ARG A 20 1.78 -31.51 11.84
N ARG A 21 2.24 -31.37 13.08
CA ARG A 21 3.13 -32.34 13.72
C ARG A 21 2.37 -33.47 14.40
N PHE A 22 1.21 -33.18 14.97
CA PHE A 22 0.53 -34.09 15.89
C PHE A 22 -0.85 -34.55 15.40
N THR A 23 -1.43 -33.95 14.35
CA THR A 23 -2.70 -34.46 13.78
C THR A 23 -2.46 -35.51 12.69
N PRO A 24 -3.28 -36.56 12.62
CA PRO A 24 -3.22 -37.53 11.55
C PRO A 24 -3.73 -36.95 10.22
N LEU A 25 -3.01 -37.20 9.11
CA LEU A 25 -3.40 -36.78 7.77
C LEU A 25 -4.41 -37.74 7.11
N GLN A 26 -4.54 -38.96 7.64
CA GLN A 26 -5.39 -40.02 7.08
C GLN A 26 -6.89 -39.77 7.31
N VAL A 27 -7.24 -38.86 8.22
CA VAL A 27 -8.63 -38.52 8.52
C VAL A 27 -9.18 -37.55 7.49
N LYS A 28 -10.46 -37.73 7.11
CA LYS A 28 -11.12 -36.90 6.08
C LYS A 28 -11.36 -35.44 6.53
N GLY A 29 -11.30 -35.17 7.83
CA GLY A 29 -11.61 -33.85 8.37
C GLY A 29 -11.45 -33.79 9.89
N TRP A 30 -11.37 -32.56 10.43
CA TRP A 30 -11.17 -32.30 11.86
C TRP A 30 -12.18 -33.01 12.76
N SER A 31 -13.45 -33.09 12.36
CA SER A 31 -14.51 -33.74 13.14
C SER A 31 -14.38 -35.27 13.23
N LYS A 32 -13.41 -35.87 12.51
CA LYS A 32 -13.12 -37.31 12.55
C LYS A 32 -11.88 -37.63 13.37
N ILE A 33 -11.19 -36.61 13.90
CA ILE A 33 -10.07 -36.80 14.82
C ILE A 33 -10.65 -37.22 16.19
N PRO A 34 -10.10 -38.25 16.83
CA PRO A 34 -10.51 -38.65 18.18
C PRO A 34 -10.45 -37.48 19.18
N ARG A 35 -11.47 -37.37 20.05
CA ARG A 35 -11.59 -36.21 20.95
C ARG A 35 -10.41 -36.06 21.91
N ASN A 36 -9.87 -37.17 22.40
CA ASN A 36 -8.67 -37.21 23.24
C ASN A 36 -7.42 -36.63 22.55
N GLU A 37 -7.26 -36.87 21.25
CA GLU A 37 -6.17 -36.26 20.47
C GLU A 37 -6.38 -34.75 20.33
N VAL A 38 -7.60 -34.32 20.03
CA VAL A 38 -7.95 -32.89 19.95
C VAL A 38 -7.67 -32.17 21.27
N GLU A 39 -8.05 -32.78 22.41
CA GLU A 39 -7.77 -32.24 23.75
C GLU A 39 -6.27 -32.13 24.03
N THR A 40 -5.49 -33.13 23.61
CA THR A 40 -4.03 -33.10 23.74
C THR A 40 -3.41 -31.95 22.93
N LEU A 41 -3.94 -31.67 21.74
CA LEU A 41 -3.50 -30.53 20.91
C LEU A 41 -3.83 -29.20 21.57
N ILE A 42 -5.06 -29.05 22.08
CA ILE A 42 -5.52 -27.85 22.78
C ILE A 42 -4.63 -27.59 24.00
N LEU A 43 -4.34 -28.63 24.79
CA LEU A 43 -3.44 -28.57 25.94
C LEU A 43 -2.03 -28.12 25.54
N CYS A 44 -1.46 -28.69 24.47
CA CYS A 44 -0.17 -28.25 23.93
C CYS A 44 -0.16 -26.76 23.55
N GLY A 45 -1.23 -26.29 22.89
CA GLY A 45 -1.38 -24.89 22.52
C GLY A 45 -1.51 -23.97 23.73
N ARG A 46 -2.30 -24.38 24.72
CA ARG A 46 -2.55 -23.64 25.95
C ARG A 46 -1.30 -23.47 26.79
N GLU A 47 -0.59 -24.58 27.06
CA GLU A 47 0.63 -24.58 27.89
C GLU A 47 1.74 -23.74 27.27
N LYS A 48 1.94 -23.86 25.95
CA LYS A 48 2.98 -23.11 25.23
C LYS A 48 2.80 -21.61 25.32
N PHE A 49 1.55 -21.13 25.32
CA PHE A 49 1.22 -19.71 25.37
C PHE A 49 0.77 -19.22 26.75
N LYS A 50 0.74 -20.11 27.75
CA LYS A 50 0.26 -19.84 29.11
C LYS A 50 -1.10 -19.15 29.12
N LEU A 51 -2.04 -19.69 28.34
CA LEU A 51 -3.39 -19.15 28.20
C LEU A 51 -4.27 -19.56 29.39
N SER A 52 -5.35 -18.80 29.62
CA SER A 52 -6.35 -19.10 30.67
C SER A 52 -6.95 -20.50 30.50
N THR A 53 -7.38 -21.11 31.61
CA THR A 53 -8.00 -22.45 31.65
C THR A 53 -9.51 -22.38 31.46
N GLU A 54 -10.05 -21.22 31.12
CA GLU A 54 -11.48 -21.04 30.93
C GLU A 54 -11.98 -21.80 29.68
N PRO A 55 -13.18 -22.41 29.72
CA PRO A 55 -13.70 -23.24 28.62
C PRO A 55 -13.78 -22.51 27.27
N HIS A 56 -14.06 -21.21 27.27
CA HIS A 56 -14.18 -20.43 26.04
C HIS A 56 -12.82 -20.25 25.33
N VAL A 57 -11.71 -20.32 26.06
CA VAL A 57 -10.36 -20.25 25.50
C VAL A 57 -10.03 -21.53 24.75
N ASP A 58 -10.37 -22.68 25.32
CA ASP A 58 -10.19 -23.99 24.68
C ASP A 58 -11.00 -24.08 23.37
N VAL A 59 -12.24 -23.57 23.37
CA VAL A 59 -13.06 -23.45 22.15
C VAL A 59 -12.39 -22.57 21.09
N ALA A 60 -11.84 -21.42 21.49
CA ALA A 60 -11.14 -20.53 20.56
C ALA A 60 -9.86 -21.17 19.98
N ILE A 61 -9.08 -21.88 20.81
CA ILE A 61 -7.91 -22.63 20.38
C ILE A 61 -8.31 -23.72 19.38
N GLU A 62 -9.38 -24.49 19.68
CA GLU A 62 -9.88 -25.53 18.80
C GLU A 62 -10.33 -24.96 17.45
N GLU A 63 -11.06 -23.85 17.43
CA GLU A 63 -11.45 -23.17 16.18
C GLU A 63 -10.24 -22.78 15.32
N ASP A 64 -9.18 -22.27 15.96
CA ASP A 64 -7.95 -21.89 15.27
C ASP A 64 -7.21 -23.12 14.73
N MET A 65 -7.08 -24.18 15.52
CA MET A 65 -6.47 -25.44 15.10
C MET A 65 -7.24 -26.06 13.93
N LYS A 66 -8.57 -26.14 14.02
CA LYS A 66 -9.44 -26.60 12.94
C LYS A 66 -9.22 -25.81 11.65
N ARG A 67 -9.15 -24.48 11.74
CA ARG A 67 -8.88 -23.62 10.58
C ARG A 67 -7.52 -23.90 9.95
N ARG A 68 -6.49 -24.13 10.76
CA ARG A 68 -5.13 -24.44 10.29
C ARG A 68 -5.07 -25.81 9.63
N TYR A 69 -5.72 -26.80 10.23
CA TYR A 69 -5.82 -28.15 9.68
C TYR A 69 -6.51 -28.15 8.32
N THR A 70 -7.70 -27.53 8.21
CA THR A 70 -8.43 -27.47 6.94
C THR A 70 -7.63 -26.76 5.85
N LYS A 71 -6.97 -25.64 6.19
CA LYS A 71 -6.14 -24.92 5.22
C LYS A 71 -4.94 -25.76 4.76
N TRP A 72 -4.32 -26.50 5.67
CA TRP A 72 -3.21 -27.39 5.36
C TRP A 72 -3.64 -28.53 4.42
N HIS A 73 -4.72 -29.26 4.75
CA HIS A 73 -5.29 -30.28 3.88
C HIS A 73 -5.61 -29.75 2.48
N TYR A 74 -6.22 -28.57 2.39
CA TYR A 74 -6.51 -27.93 1.11
C TYR A 74 -5.24 -27.65 0.32
N THR A 75 -4.20 -27.08 0.95
CA THR A 75 -2.92 -26.81 0.26
C THR A 75 -2.26 -28.10 -0.22
N LEU A 76 -2.24 -29.16 0.59
CA LEU A 76 -1.72 -30.47 0.18
C LEU A 76 -2.49 -31.03 -1.01
N HIS A 77 -3.82 -30.91 -1.00
CA HIS A 77 -4.67 -31.34 -2.10
C HIS A 77 -4.39 -30.57 -3.39
N GLN A 78 -4.19 -29.25 -3.32
CA GLN A 78 -3.81 -28.45 -4.50
C GLN A 78 -2.46 -28.89 -5.08
N MET A 79 -1.45 -29.11 -4.22
CA MET A 79 -0.13 -29.60 -4.66
C MET A 79 -0.22 -31.00 -5.27
N PHE A 80 -1.11 -31.85 -4.76
CA PHE A 80 -1.38 -33.15 -5.35
C PHE A 80 -2.03 -33.03 -6.72
N LEU A 81 -3.00 -32.12 -6.91
CA LEU A 81 -3.63 -31.89 -8.22
C LEU A 81 -2.66 -31.34 -9.28
N GLU A 82 -1.61 -30.63 -8.86
CA GLU A 82 -0.53 -30.18 -9.76
C GLU A 82 0.35 -31.36 -10.24
N CYS A 83 0.43 -32.43 -9.45
CA CYS A 83 1.14 -33.66 -9.83
C CYS A 83 0.25 -34.48 -10.77
N LYS A 84 0.78 -34.87 -11.93
CA LYS A 84 0.01 -35.65 -12.93
C LYS A 84 -0.10 -37.12 -12.55
N THR A 85 0.82 -37.63 -11.75
CA THR A 85 0.89 -39.04 -11.33
C THR A 85 1.14 -39.15 -9.83
N VAL A 86 0.73 -40.28 -9.25
CA VAL A 86 0.94 -40.59 -7.82
C VAL A 86 2.42 -40.70 -7.48
N GLU A 87 3.21 -41.28 -8.39
CA GLU A 87 4.67 -41.40 -8.22
C GLU A 87 5.36 -40.04 -8.15
N GLN A 88 4.92 -39.07 -8.96
CA GLN A 88 5.42 -37.70 -8.93
C GLN A 88 5.07 -37.00 -7.59
N ALA A 89 3.87 -37.24 -7.07
CA ALA A 89 3.45 -36.70 -5.77
C ALA A 89 4.25 -37.30 -4.60
N LEU A 90 4.58 -38.59 -4.66
CA LEU A 90 5.42 -39.27 -3.67
C LEU A 90 6.88 -38.81 -3.73
N ALA A 91 7.41 -38.54 -4.93
CA ALA A 91 8.76 -38.03 -5.13
C ALA A 91 8.91 -36.55 -4.73
N ASN A 92 7.83 -35.77 -4.75
CA ASN A 92 7.83 -34.35 -4.40
C ASN A 92 6.91 -34.07 -3.20
N PRO A 93 7.25 -34.57 -1.99
CA PRO A 93 6.47 -34.28 -0.80
C PRO A 93 6.49 -32.78 -0.51
N PRO A 94 5.37 -32.21 -0.06
CA PRO A 94 5.26 -30.79 0.23
C PRO A 94 6.16 -30.38 1.41
N VAL A 95 7.34 -29.85 1.09
CA VAL A 95 8.26 -29.29 2.08
C VAL A 95 7.77 -27.89 2.49
N GLU A 96 7.67 -27.62 3.80
CA GLU A 96 7.39 -26.29 4.32
C GLU A 96 8.64 -25.38 4.19
N ASN A 97 9.09 -25.13 2.96
CA ASN A 97 10.33 -24.40 2.69
C ASN A 97 10.11 -22.88 2.72
N LYS A 98 9.83 -22.36 3.93
CA LYS A 98 9.71 -20.91 4.18
C LYS A 98 10.95 -20.16 3.74
N SER A 99 12.13 -20.78 3.84
CA SER A 99 13.40 -20.18 3.43
C SER A 99 13.42 -19.88 1.93
N GLN A 100 13.05 -20.85 1.09
CA GLN A 100 13.00 -20.65 -0.36
C GLN A 100 11.98 -19.59 -0.75
N ARG A 101 10.77 -19.64 -0.18
CA ARG A 101 9.74 -18.62 -0.44
C ARG A 101 10.20 -17.22 -0.02
N ASN A 102 10.88 -17.10 1.11
CA ASN A 102 11.44 -15.82 1.54
C ASN A 102 12.56 -15.36 0.60
N LYS A 103 13.37 -16.28 0.08
CA LYS A 103 14.39 -15.99 -0.93
C LYS A 103 13.77 -15.49 -2.24
N ASP A 104 12.71 -16.13 -2.71
CA ASP A 104 11.96 -15.74 -3.91
C ASP A 104 11.23 -14.40 -3.71
N ASN A 105 10.67 -14.15 -2.52
CA ASN A 105 10.07 -12.85 -2.20
C ASN A 105 11.14 -11.76 -2.10
N ASN A 106 12.31 -12.07 -1.52
CA ASN A 106 13.42 -11.12 -1.43
C ASN A 106 14.02 -10.82 -2.80
N SER A 107 14.05 -11.77 -3.74
CA SER A 107 14.54 -11.52 -5.09
C SER A 107 13.61 -10.62 -5.92
N GLN A 108 12.34 -10.47 -5.51
CA GLN A 108 11.38 -9.53 -6.11
C GLN A 108 11.50 -8.10 -5.54
N ILE A 109 12.35 -7.85 -4.55
CA ILE A 109 12.57 -6.51 -4.00
C ILE A 109 13.38 -5.69 -5.02
N GLN A 110 12.82 -4.55 -5.46
CA GLN A 110 13.42 -3.72 -6.51
C GLN A 110 14.68 -2.97 -6.08
N PHE A 111 14.77 -2.57 -4.80
CA PHE A 111 15.92 -1.86 -4.25
C PHE A 111 15.94 -2.00 -2.73
N THR A 112 17.14 -1.98 -2.15
CA THR A 112 17.35 -2.20 -0.70
C THR A 112 17.06 -0.93 0.13
N HIS A 113 16.89 -1.10 1.45
CA HIS A 113 16.70 0.00 2.42
C HIS A 113 17.59 -0.23 3.66
N SER A 114 17.99 0.85 4.33
CA SER A 114 18.89 0.83 5.50
C SER A 114 18.19 0.76 6.85
N SER A 115 16.86 0.81 6.89
CA SER A 115 16.06 0.77 8.13
C SER A 115 16.04 -0.58 8.86
N GLY A 116 16.79 -1.57 8.38
CA GLY A 116 16.85 -2.91 8.95
C GLY A 116 15.46 -3.57 9.01
N THR A 117 15.13 -4.14 10.18
CA THR A 117 13.85 -4.83 10.43
C THR A 117 12.72 -3.89 10.87
N LYS A 118 12.97 -2.58 10.98
CA LYS A 118 11.93 -1.62 11.36
C LYS A 118 10.95 -1.43 10.20
N ALA A 119 9.65 -1.50 10.52
CA ALA A 119 8.61 -1.14 9.56
C ALA A 119 8.67 0.35 9.22
N PHE A 120 8.40 0.71 7.96
CA PHE A 120 8.42 2.12 7.53
C PHE A 120 7.39 3.00 8.25
N SER A 121 6.25 2.45 8.65
CA SER A 121 5.28 3.16 9.50
C SER A 121 5.90 3.60 10.83
N ARG A 122 6.74 2.74 11.42
CA ARG A 122 7.49 3.06 12.64
C ARG A 122 8.58 4.08 12.37
N VAL A 123 9.32 3.95 11.26
CA VAL A 123 10.33 4.95 10.87
C VAL A 123 9.70 6.34 10.69
N ARG A 124 8.53 6.43 10.02
CA ARG A 124 7.77 7.69 9.90
C ARG A 124 7.36 8.25 11.24
N TRP A 125 6.89 7.40 12.15
CA TRP A 125 6.48 7.83 13.48
C TRP A 125 7.64 8.37 14.31
N GLU A 126 8.81 7.72 14.23
CA GLU A 126 10.04 8.13 14.91
C GLU A 126 10.61 9.43 14.33
N ASN A 127 10.43 9.68 13.02
CA ASN A 127 10.91 10.88 12.32
C ASN A 127 9.82 11.94 12.11
N ARG A 128 8.77 11.95 12.92
CA ARG A 128 7.75 13.02 12.86
C ARG A 128 8.35 14.36 13.28
N ASN A 129 7.83 15.44 12.71
CA ASN A 129 8.24 16.78 13.13
C ASN A 129 7.92 16.94 14.64
N PRO A 130 8.92 17.29 15.49
CA PRO A 130 8.72 17.34 16.94
C PRO A 130 7.77 18.45 17.39
N GLU A 131 7.65 19.53 16.60
CA GLU A 131 6.83 20.69 16.93
C GLU A 131 5.39 20.53 16.43
N THR A 132 5.22 20.08 15.18
CA THR A 132 3.89 19.97 14.55
C THR A 132 3.27 18.57 14.65
N GLY A 133 4.06 17.55 15.02
CA GLY A 133 3.64 16.16 15.05
C GLY A 133 3.37 15.54 13.68
N VAL A 134 3.58 16.29 12.59
CA VAL A 134 3.29 15.85 11.23
C VAL A 134 4.28 14.75 10.81
N LEU A 135 3.74 13.68 10.21
CA LEU A 135 4.52 12.56 9.71
C LEU A 135 5.23 12.92 8.39
N PRO A 136 6.47 12.44 8.14
CA PRO A 136 7.18 12.66 6.88
C PRO A 136 6.36 12.17 5.69
N SER A 137 6.38 12.81 4.52
CA SER A 137 5.67 12.32 3.32
C SER A 137 6.18 10.94 2.87
N ARG A 138 5.50 10.26 1.94
CA ARG A 138 6.02 8.99 1.38
C ARG A 138 7.34 9.19 0.64
N ILE A 139 7.52 10.36 0.03
CA ILE A 139 8.74 10.74 -0.69
C ILE A 139 9.88 10.98 0.30
N ASP A 140 9.62 11.69 1.40
CA ASP A 140 10.62 11.89 2.46
C ASP A 140 10.98 10.57 3.13
N THR A 141 9.98 9.70 3.35
CA THR A 141 10.20 8.36 3.88
C THR A 141 11.09 7.54 2.96
N LEU A 142 10.97 7.69 1.64
CA LEU A 142 11.86 7.04 0.67
C LEU A 142 13.30 7.51 0.87
N LYS A 143 13.54 8.83 1.01
CA LYS A 143 14.89 9.35 1.30
C LYS A 143 15.41 8.86 2.64
N LEU A 144 14.64 9.03 3.71
CA LEU A 144 15.00 8.65 5.09
C LEU A 144 15.45 7.19 5.24
N THR A 145 14.93 6.31 4.39
CA THR A 145 15.17 4.86 4.49
C THR A 145 16.20 4.33 3.50
N ARG A 146 16.67 5.14 2.54
CA ARG A 146 17.59 4.73 1.45
C ARG A 146 18.76 5.68 1.22
N TYR A 147 18.76 6.83 1.87
CA TYR A 147 19.88 7.76 1.86
C TYR A 147 20.55 7.74 3.23
N ASP A 148 21.86 7.54 3.21
CA ASP A 148 22.72 7.68 4.37
C ASP A 148 23.22 9.13 4.44
N GLU A 149 22.69 9.88 5.40
CA GLU A 149 23.07 11.28 5.64
C GLU A 149 24.49 11.42 6.21
N GLU A 150 25.01 10.40 6.91
CA GLU A 150 26.35 10.44 7.51
C GLU A 150 27.42 10.28 6.43
N ASN A 151 27.28 9.27 5.58
CA ASN A 151 28.19 9.01 4.47
C ASN A 151 27.82 9.76 3.18
N LYS A 152 26.73 10.54 3.20
CA LYS A 152 26.16 11.27 2.05
C LYS A 152 25.94 10.40 0.81
N LYS A 153 25.57 9.15 1.00
CA LYS A 153 25.52 8.13 -0.05
C LYS A 153 24.16 7.44 -0.10
N TRP A 154 23.72 7.06 -1.31
CA TRP A 154 22.57 6.19 -1.48
C TRP A 154 22.94 4.74 -1.19
N VAL A 155 22.04 4.02 -0.51
CA VAL A 155 22.20 2.59 -0.21
C VAL A 155 22.28 1.77 -1.50
N ASP A 156 21.54 2.19 -2.53
CA ASP A 156 21.40 1.52 -3.81
C ASP A 156 21.26 2.55 -4.95
N ASP A 157 21.87 2.27 -6.11
CA ASP A 157 21.78 3.14 -7.28
C ASP A 157 20.35 3.19 -7.83
N ASP A 158 19.61 2.08 -7.74
CA ASP A 158 18.21 2.06 -8.20
C ASP A 158 17.30 2.84 -7.25
N ALA A 159 17.62 2.90 -5.95
CA ALA A 159 16.93 3.78 -5.01
C ALA A 159 17.18 5.27 -5.36
N LYS A 160 18.42 5.63 -5.74
CA LYS A 160 18.76 6.97 -6.22
C LYS A 160 17.95 7.32 -7.48
N LYS A 161 17.91 6.42 -8.48
CA LYS A 161 17.14 6.62 -9.72
C LYS A 161 15.66 6.82 -9.43
N ALA A 162 15.08 6.03 -8.52
CA ALA A 162 13.68 6.16 -8.12
C ALA A 162 13.41 7.53 -7.47
N TYR A 163 14.25 7.96 -6.53
CA TYR A 163 14.10 9.25 -5.87
C TYR A 163 14.23 10.43 -6.83
N VAL A 164 15.24 10.39 -7.71
CA VAL A 164 15.45 11.40 -8.75
C VAL A 164 14.27 11.43 -9.71
N SER A 165 13.73 10.28 -10.11
CA SER A 165 12.56 10.21 -10.98
C SER A 165 11.32 10.85 -10.35
N VAL A 166 11.09 10.62 -9.04
CA VAL A 166 10.02 11.30 -8.28
C VAL A 166 10.23 12.81 -8.29
N HIS A 167 11.44 13.29 -7.98
CA HIS A 167 11.73 14.73 -7.96
C HIS A 167 11.65 15.38 -9.35
N LEU A 168 12.13 14.70 -10.39
CA LEU A 168 11.99 15.16 -11.77
C LEU A 168 10.53 15.24 -12.18
N TYR A 169 9.68 14.33 -11.71
CA TYR A 169 8.24 14.41 -11.96
C TYR A 169 7.61 15.62 -11.26
N ILE A 170 8.01 15.91 -10.02
CA ILE A 170 7.56 17.11 -9.30
C ILE A 170 7.98 18.39 -10.05
N ILE A 171 9.22 18.46 -10.52
CA ILE A 171 9.76 19.64 -11.23
C ILE A 171 9.14 19.77 -12.62
N ARG A 172 9.10 18.69 -13.42
CA ARG A 172 8.54 18.74 -14.79
C ARG A 172 7.05 19.05 -14.81
N PHE A 173 6.33 18.61 -13.80
CA PHE A 173 4.90 18.84 -13.67
C PHE A 173 4.62 19.83 -12.55
N GLU A 174 5.36 20.94 -12.55
CA GLU A 174 5.44 22.03 -11.56
C GLU A 174 4.12 22.45 -10.90
N LEU A 175 2.95 22.09 -11.45
CA LEU A 175 1.63 22.43 -10.93
C LEU A 175 0.50 21.49 -11.41
N GLN A 176 0.76 20.25 -11.84
CA GLN A 176 -0.37 19.32 -12.01
C GLN A 176 -0.89 18.94 -10.63
N HIS A 177 -2.18 19.18 -10.36
CA HIS A 177 -2.88 18.92 -9.10
C HIS A 177 -2.93 17.43 -8.66
N MET A 178 -1.88 16.65 -8.95
CA MET A 178 -1.66 15.33 -8.40
C MET A 178 -1.02 15.46 -7.03
N SER A 179 -1.53 14.68 -6.08
CA SER A 179 -0.92 14.61 -4.76
C SER A 179 0.46 13.95 -4.82
N GLU A 180 1.34 14.25 -3.85
CA GLU A 180 2.64 13.57 -3.69
C GLU A 180 2.50 12.04 -3.70
N ASP A 181 1.39 11.55 -3.16
CA ASP A 181 1.01 10.15 -3.12
C ASP A 181 0.77 9.57 -4.52
N GLU A 182 0.16 10.32 -5.41
CA GLU A 182 -0.08 9.89 -6.79
C GLU A 182 1.20 9.91 -7.61
N ILE A 183 2.08 10.88 -7.37
CA ILE A 183 3.41 10.93 -8.00
C ILE A 183 4.23 9.72 -7.54
N TYR A 184 4.22 9.42 -6.24
CA TYR A 184 4.89 8.24 -5.69
C TYR A 184 4.39 6.94 -6.33
N ASP A 185 3.07 6.77 -6.42
CA ASP A 185 2.45 5.59 -7.04
C ASP A 185 2.67 5.53 -8.56
N HIS A 186 2.86 6.66 -9.23
CA HIS A 186 3.20 6.70 -10.66
C HIS A 186 4.63 6.19 -10.90
N VAL A 187 5.60 6.67 -10.12
CA VAL A 187 7.02 6.33 -10.32
C VAL A 187 7.35 4.93 -9.82
N LEU A 188 6.88 4.57 -8.63
CA LEU A 188 7.21 3.28 -8.00
C LEU A 188 6.17 2.19 -8.31
N GLY A 189 5.02 2.57 -8.88
CA GLY A 189 3.88 1.72 -9.15
C GLY A 189 2.86 1.70 -8.00
N LYS A 190 1.66 1.22 -8.33
CA LYS A 190 0.57 1.05 -7.35
C LYS A 190 0.72 -0.27 -6.59
N ALA A 191 0.52 -0.22 -5.28
CA ALA A 191 0.38 -1.44 -4.48
C ALA A 191 -0.97 -2.14 -4.74
N PRO A 192 -1.08 -3.45 -4.45
CA PRO A 192 -2.32 -4.22 -4.57
C PRO A 192 -3.52 -3.59 -3.86
N SER A 193 -4.73 -4.05 -4.19
CA SER A 193 -5.97 -3.55 -3.56
C SER A 193 -5.91 -3.63 -2.03
N GLY A 194 -6.29 -2.55 -1.35
CA GLY A 194 -6.23 -2.44 0.12
C GLY A 194 -4.85 -2.13 0.74
N TYR A 195 -3.78 -2.09 -0.06
CA TYR A 195 -2.43 -1.78 0.41
C TYR A 195 -1.89 -0.48 -0.17
N ILE A 196 -1.23 0.32 0.66
CA ILE A 196 -0.49 1.52 0.27
C ILE A 196 1.00 1.19 0.33
N ARG A 197 1.71 1.43 -0.77
CA ARG A 197 3.14 1.10 -0.86
C ARG A 197 3.92 1.86 0.21
N GLY A 198 4.65 1.11 1.03
CA GLY A 198 5.45 1.63 2.13
C GLY A 198 4.68 1.96 3.41
N LEU A 199 3.35 1.89 3.42
CA LEU A 199 2.52 2.18 4.61
C LEU A 199 1.68 0.99 5.09
N GLY A 200 1.53 -0.05 4.27
CA GLY A 200 0.77 -1.26 4.63
C GLY A 200 -0.72 -1.12 4.32
N VAL A 201 -1.58 -1.74 5.12
CA VAL A 201 -3.03 -1.70 4.91
C VAL A 201 -3.59 -0.35 5.35
N GLY A 202 -4.33 0.33 4.48
CA GLY A 202 -4.93 1.63 4.81
C GLY A 202 -5.88 2.15 3.75
N PRO A 203 -6.72 3.15 4.09
CA PRO A 203 -7.62 3.80 3.15
C PRO A 203 -6.80 4.53 2.08
N LYS A 204 -6.93 4.10 0.82
CA LYS A 204 -6.23 4.75 -0.31
C LYS A 204 -6.82 6.15 -0.55
N PRO A 205 -5.99 7.17 -0.82
CA PRO A 205 -6.48 8.44 -1.33
C PRO A 205 -7.24 8.20 -2.65
N LYS A 206 -8.33 8.94 -2.85
CA LYS A 206 -9.10 8.86 -4.10
C LYS A 206 -8.27 9.47 -5.23
N PRO A 207 -8.18 8.82 -6.41
CA PRO A 207 -7.41 9.37 -7.52
C PRO A 207 -8.03 10.70 -8.00
N SER A 208 -7.19 11.71 -8.15
CA SER A 208 -7.49 13.06 -8.63
C SER A 208 -7.95 13.09 -10.10
N PHE A 209 -7.64 12.03 -10.87
CA PHE A 209 -7.95 11.91 -12.29
C PHE A 209 -9.44 12.05 -12.66
N GLY A 210 -10.39 11.78 -11.75
CA GLY A 210 -11.82 11.98 -12.01
C GLY A 210 -12.33 13.43 -11.84
N VAL A 211 -11.51 14.29 -11.21
CA VAL A 211 -11.84 15.69 -10.88
C VAL A 211 -11.01 16.67 -11.72
N ALA A 212 -9.78 16.30 -12.07
CA ALA A 212 -8.87 17.13 -12.87
C ALA A 212 -9.44 17.49 -14.26
N THR A 213 -10.03 16.53 -14.98
CA THR A 213 -10.63 16.78 -16.31
C THR A 213 -11.77 17.81 -16.25
N ARG A 214 -12.58 17.80 -15.18
CA ARG A 214 -13.67 18.77 -15.01
C ARG A 214 -13.16 20.15 -14.61
N ARG A 215 -12.14 20.25 -13.75
CA ARG A 215 -11.57 21.55 -13.36
C ARG A 215 -10.79 22.23 -14.49
N CYS A 216 -9.98 21.48 -15.26
CA CYS A 216 -9.27 22.06 -16.42
C CYS A 216 -10.25 22.63 -17.45
N ALA A 217 -11.27 21.87 -17.84
CA ALA A 217 -12.27 22.35 -18.80
C ALA A 217 -13.03 23.59 -18.30
N GLN A 218 -13.27 23.68 -16.99
CA GLN A 218 -13.97 24.81 -16.39
C GLN A 218 -13.08 26.06 -16.27
N VAL A 219 -11.80 25.88 -15.96
CA VAL A 219 -10.80 26.97 -15.93
C VAL A 219 -10.54 27.50 -17.34
N GLU A 220 -10.35 26.62 -18.33
CA GLU A 220 -10.19 26.99 -19.74
C GLU A 220 -11.41 27.73 -20.31
N ALA A 221 -12.62 27.38 -19.87
CA ALA A 221 -13.84 28.09 -20.24
C ALA A 221 -13.93 29.47 -19.58
N VAL A 222 -13.41 29.64 -18.36
CA VAL A 222 -13.38 30.93 -17.65
C VAL A 222 -12.33 31.86 -18.25
N THR A 223 -11.14 31.36 -18.56
CA THR A 223 -10.07 32.18 -19.19
C THR A 223 -10.49 32.67 -20.57
N ARG A 224 -11.10 31.81 -21.40
CA ARG A 224 -11.66 32.23 -22.70
C ARG A 224 -12.75 33.29 -22.58
N ARG A 225 -13.59 33.22 -21.55
CA ARG A 225 -14.62 34.26 -21.29
C ARG A 225 -14.01 35.58 -20.86
N ALA A 226 -12.95 35.54 -20.04
CA ALA A 226 -12.23 36.74 -19.62
C ALA A 226 -11.55 37.44 -20.82
N GLU A 227 -10.84 36.68 -21.66
CA GLU A 227 -10.21 37.19 -22.88
C GLU A 227 -11.22 37.82 -23.85
N GLN A 228 -12.41 37.22 -23.99
CA GLN A 228 -13.48 37.77 -24.82
C GLN A 228 -14.08 39.05 -24.25
N ALA A 229 -14.24 39.14 -22.93
CA ALA A 229 -14.73 40.35 -22.27
C ALA A 229 -13.72 41.49 -22.38
N GLU A 230 -12.42 41.20 -22.23
CA GLU A 230 -11.35 42.18 -22.44
C GLU A 230 -11.33 42.68 -23.89
N ALA A 231 -11.39 41.78 -24.87
CA ALA A 231 -11.44 42.16 -26.29
C ALA A 231 -12.68 43.01 -26.64
N GLN A 232 -13.83 42.77 -26.01
CA GLN A 232 -15.03 43.60 -26.16
C GLN A 232 -14.86 44.97 -25.51
N SER A 233 -14.23 45.04 -24.33
CA SER A 233 -13.99 46.31 -23.63
C SER A 233 -13.05 47.23 -24.41
N VAL A 234 -12.02 46.68 -25.06
CA VAL A 234 -11.09 47.44 -25.91
C VAL A 234 -11.81 48.02 -27.13
N LYS A 235 -12.63 47.21 -27.83
CA LYS A 235 -13.42 47.69 -28.97
C LYS A 235 -14.39 48.81 -28.59
N LEU A 236 -15.05 48.69 -27.44
CA LEU A 236 -15.98 49.72 -26.98
C LEU A 236 -15.24 51.02 -26.63
N ALA A 237 -14.01 50.93 -26.09
CA ALA A 237 -13.18 52.10 -25.83
C ALA A 237 -12.75 52.79 -27.14
N GLU A 238 -12.37 52.03 -28.17
CA GLU A 238 -12.05 52.56 -29.50
C GLU A 238 -13.26 53.29 -30.12
N GLU A 239 -14.47 52.70 -30.05
CA GLU A 239 -15.69 53.35 -30.53
C GLU A 239 -16.00 54.65 -29.78
N LEU A 240 -15.77 54.70 -28.46
CA LEU A 240 -15.94 55.92 -27.68
C LEU A 240 -14.95 57.01 -28.08
N THR A 241 -13.68 56.65 -28.33
CA THR A 241 -12.68 57.63 -28.82
C THR A 241 -13.07 58.21 -30.16
N MET A 242 -13.60 57.38 -31.07
CA MET A 242 -14.10 57.83 -32.37
C MET A 242 -15.30 58.79 -32.22
N VAL A 243 -16.25 58.50 -31.32
CA VAL A 243 -17.42 59.35 -31.06
C VAL A 243 -17.00 60.70 -30.44
N ASP A 244 -16.02 60.71 -29.55
CA ASP A 244 -15.51 61.95 -28.95
C ASP A 244 -14.74 62.82 -29.96
N GLU A 245 -13.98 62.22 -30.87
CA GLU A 245 -13.38 62.92 -32.01
C GLU A 245 -14.44 63.56 -32.91
N TYR A 246 -15.51 62.83 -33.25
CA TYR A 246 -16.62 63.39 -34.03
C TYR A 246 -17.34 64.54 -33.30
N ARG A 247 -17.51 64.45 -31.97
CA ARG A 247 -18.10 65.54 -31.16
C ARG A 247 -17.24 66.79 -31.16
N LEU A 248 -15.91 66.65 -31.13
CA LEU A 248 -14.97 67.77 -31.19
C LEU A 248 -14.99 68.44 -32.58
N LEU A 249 -15.01 67.64 -33.66
CA LEU A 249 -15.13 68.16 -35.03
C LEU A 249 -16.47 68.87 -35.25
N PHE A 250 -17.58 68.34 -34.73
CA PHE A 250 -18.89 68.99 -34.85
C PHE A 250 -18.97 70.32 -34.08
N ARG A 251 -18.28 70.44 -32.95
CA ARG A 251 -18.18 71.71 -32.19
C ARG A 251 -17.31 72.76 -32.90
N ALA A 252 -16.27 72.32 -33.61
CA ALA A 252 -15.39 73.22 -34.36
C ALA A 252 -16.04 73.81 -35.63
N CYS A 253 -17.04 73.14 -36.21
CA CYS A 253 -17.76 73.63 -37.40
C CYS A 253 -18.93 74.58 -37.10
N ILE A 254 -19.26 74.86 -35.82
CA ILE A 254 -20.40 75.71 -35.41
C ILE A 254 -19.94 77.14 -35.01
N PHE A 255 -18.66 77.48 -35.17
CA PHE A 255 -18.11 78.84 -35.09
C PHE A 255 -17.38 79.21 -36.39
#